data_AF-A0A4Y2AIU8-F1
#
_entry.id   AF-A0A4Y2AIU8-F1
#
_cell.length_a   1.000
_cell.length_b   1.000
_cell.length_c   1.000
_cell.angle_alpha   90.00
_cell.angle_beta   90.00
_cell.angle_gamma   90.00
#
_symmetry.space_group_name_H-M   'P 1'
#
loop_
_entity.id
_entity.type
_entity.pdbx_description
1 polymer ?
#
loop_
_entity_poly.entity_id
_entity_poly.type
_entity_poly.pdbx_seq_one_letter_code
_entity_poly.pdbx_strand_id
1 'polypeptide(L)'
;MSDSEAGASHISDEEVFRRKLMMDGEGMGDDRKIDTLFSSFIQWCDAQGQRGEEIADGYERLLAQLDHLKFSSQMSAERHRASAREIEELDEILTNMEKEVAEEKKVIAERHLELKEAKKARLNKMKYDALGRIISSLPDRKNSMKQLERIEGDIKTLKLQKEALQKQSDEREKHLRLLLTATHELKYKFRKELEDWEDAVSD
;
A
#
# COMPACT_ATOMS: atom_id res chain seq x y z
N MET A 1 36.63 28.43 -28.60
CA MET A 1 37.70 27.64 -29.22
C MET A 1 37.29 26.20 -28.96
N SER A 2 36.50 25.66 -29.90
CA SER A 2 37.00 24.72 -30.92
C SER A 2 37.23 23.37 -30.22
N ASP A 3 36.43 22.33 -30.47
CA ASP A 3 36.19 21.81 -31.80
C ASP A 3 34.78 21.24 -31.98
N SER A 4 34.17 21.74 -33.06
CA SER A 4 33.17 21.04 -33.85
C SER A 4 33.92 19.99 -34.66
N GLU A 5 34.00 18.76 -34.14
CA GLU A 5 34.44 17.62 -34.95
C GLU A 5 33.21 16.85 -35.44
N ALA A 6 32.98 17.03 -36.74
CA ALA A 6 32.53 16.02 -37.66
C ALA A 6 31.44 15.07 -37.14
N GLY A 7 30.19 15.43 -37.47
CA GLY A 7 29.19 14.43 -37.83
C GLY A 7 29.66 13.66 -39.06
N ALA A 8 30.65 12.78 -38.87
CA ALA A 8 30.84 11.63 -39.73
C ALA A 8 29.59 10.78 -39.51
N SER A 9 28.77 10.67 -40.55
CA SER A 9 27.67 9.73 -40.62
C SER A 9 28.22 8.32 -40.40
N HIS A 10 28.36 7.93 -39.14
CA HIS A 10 28.47 6.53 -38.78
C HIS A 10 27.10 5.98 -39.15
N ILE A 11 26.99 5.48 -40.38
CA ILE A 11 25.87 4.64 -40.78
C ILE A 11 25.84 3.58 -39.69
N SER A 12 24.82 3.64 -38.84
CA SER A 12 24.70 2.74 -37.70
C SER A 12 24.73 1.32 -38.25
N ASP A 13 25.30 0.35 -37.53
CA ASP A 13 25.29 -1.06 -37.96
C ASP A 13 23.86 -1.51 -38.31
N GLU A 14 22.86 -0.94 -37.65
CA GLU A 14 21.44 -1.13 -37.94
C GLU A 14 21.04 -0.57 -39.32
N GLU A 15 21.62 0.54 -39.75
CA GLU A 15 21.38 1.17 -41.04
C GLU A 15 22.14 0.45 -42.17
N VAL A 16 23.33 -0.10 -41.89
CA VAL A 16 24.03 -1.04 -42.79
C VAL A 16 23.22 -2.33 -42.92
N PHE A 17 22.73 -2.87 -41.80
CA PHE A 17 21.90 -4.09 -41.78
C PHE A 17 20.58 -3.87 -42.52
N ARG A 18 19.90 -2.73 -42.30
CA ARG A 18 18.69 -2.34 -43.03
C ARG A 18 18.97 -2.17 -44.52
N ARG A 19 20.07 -1.52 -44.90
CA ARG A 19 20.44 -1.34 -46.32
C ARG A 19 20.81 -2.66 -46.98
N LYS A 20 21.50 -3.56 -46.28
CA LYS A 20 21.84 -4.91 -46.76
C LYS A 20 20.60 -5.80 -46.86
N LEU A 21 19.70 -5.74 -45.89
CA LEU A 21 18.43 -6.45 -45.91
C LEU A 21 17.49 -5.91 -47.01
N MET A 22 17.56 -4.63 -47.35
CA MET A 22 16.81 -4.06 -48.49
C MET A 22 17.46 -4.38 -49.85
N MET A 23 18.78 -4.62 -49.89
CA MET A 23 19.51 -5.04 -51.10
C MET A 23 19.40 -6.55 -51.36
N ASP A 24 19.43 -7.36 -50.31
CA ASP A 24 19.30 -8.83 -50.35
C ASP A 24 17.85 -9.31 -50.14
N GLY A 25 16.95 -8.42 -49.72
CA GLY A 25 15.55 -8.72 -49.47
C GLY A 25 14.78 -8.87 -50.76
N GLU A 26 14.72 -10.12 -51.25
CA GLU A 26 13.84 -10.71 -52.29
C GLU A 26 13.66 -10.00 -53.64
N GLY A 27 13.68 -8.67 -53.75
CA GLY A 27 13.39 -7.93 -54.98
C GLY A 27 14.53 -7.91 -56.00
N MET A 28 15.80 -7.85 -55.55
CA MET A 28 16.92 -7.71 -56.49
C MET A 28 17.45 -9.04 -57.03
N GLY A 29 17.07 -10.16 -56.39
CA GLY A 29 17.49 -11.51 -56.80
C GLY A 29 16.68 -12.04 -57.97
N ASP A 30 15.36 -11.87 -57.93
CA ASP A 30 14.47 -12.36 -58.98
C ASP A 30 14.51 -11.46 -60.22
N ASP A 31 14.65 -10.13 -60.07
CA ASP A 31 14.90 -9.21 -61.18
C ASP A 31 16.21 -9.56 -61.93
N ARG A 32 17.29 -9.86 -61.21
CA ARG A 32 18.55 -10.31 -61.82
C ARG A 32 18.40 -11.64 -62.56
N LYS A 33 17.59 -12.57 -62.04
CA LYS A 33 17.30 -13.85 -62.72
C LYS A 33 16.50 -13.61 -64.00
N ILE A 34 15.54 -12.69 -63.98
CA ILE A 34 14.76 -12.27 -65.16
C ILE A 34 15.69 -11.64 -66.20
N ASP A 35 16.55 -10.70 -65.80
CA ASP A 35 17.53 -10.06 -66.69
C ASP A 35 18.50 -11.08 -67.31
N THR A 36 18.92 -12.07 -66.54
CA THR A 36 19.79 -13.16 -67.01
C THR A 36 19.08 -14.08 -67.99
N LEU A 37 17.83 -14.45 -67.73
CA LEU A 37 17.00 -15.24 -68.65
C LEU A 37 16.78 -14.47 -69.96
N PHE A 38 16.47 -13.18 -69.88
CA PHE A 38 16.26 -12.31 -71.02
C PHE A 38 17.52 -12.18 -71.88
N SER A 39 18.68 -11.98 -71.25
CA SER A 39 19.97 -11.93 -71.94
C SER A 39 20.31 -13.26 -72.61
N SER A 40 20.05 -14.38 -71.93
CA SER A 40 20.26 -15.73 -72.45
C SER A 40 19.34 -16.04 -73.64
N PHE A 41 18.10 -15.53 -73.60
CA PHE A 41 17.13 -15.66 -74.69
C PHE A 41 17.58 -14.90 -75.95
N ILE A 42 18.04 -13.65 -75.80
CA ILE A 42 18.58 -12.87 -76.93
C ILE A 42 19.78 -13.58 -77.54
N GLN A 43 20.73 -14.05 -76.72
CA GLN A 43 21.90 -14.79 -77.20
C GLN A 43 21.54 -16.07 -77.95
N TRP A 44 20.51 -16.79 -77.50
CA TRP A 44 20.00 -17.97 -78.19
C TRP A 44 19.30 -17.63 -79.53
N CYS A 45 18.60 -16.51 -79.59
CA CYS A 45 18.02 -15.99 -80.84
C CYS A 45 19.10 -15.59 -81.87
N ASP A 46 20.22 -15.04 -81.42
CA ASP A 46 21.33 -14.66 -82.30
C ASP A 46 22.19 -15.87 -82.74
N ALA A 47 22.09 -17.01 -82.04
CA ALA A 47 22.82 -18.25 -82.33
C ALA A 47 22.20 -19.13 -83.45
N GLN A 48 21.16 -18.66 -84.13
CA GLN A 48 20.40 -19.40 -85.18
C GLN A 48 21.22 -19.82 -86.42
N GLY A 49 22.52 -19.50 -86.49
CA GLY A 49 23.47 -19.97 -87.52
C GLY A 49 24.44 -21.08 -87.08
N GLN A 50 24.32 -21.60 -85.85
CA GLN A 50 25.19 -22.63 -85.28
C GLN A 50 24.63 -24.06 -85.46
N ARG A 51 25.39 -25.08 -85.04
CA ARG A 51 25.00 -26.50 -85.20
C ARG A 51 23.67 -26.78 -84.50
N GLY A 52 22.78 -27.56 -85.11
CA GLY A 52 21.42 -27.80 -84.58
C GLY A 52 21.36 -28.39 -83.16
N GLU A 53 22.41 -29.09 -82.71
CA GLU A 53 22.52 -29.65 -81.36
C GLU A 53 22.77 -28.57 -80.29
N GLU A 54 23.60 -27.56 -80.59
CA GLU A 54 23.88 -26.43 -79.68
C GLU A 54 22.64 -25.53 -79.48
N ILE A 55 21.79 -25.44 -80.51
CA ILE A 55 20.52 -24.72 -80.46
C ILE A 55 19.51 -25.45 -79.55
N ALA A 56 19.46 -26.80 -79.62
CA ALA A 56 18.58 -27.60 -78.77
C ALA A 56 18.96 -27.53 -77.29
N ASP A 57 20.26 -27.66 -76.97
CA ASP A 57 20.79 -27.54 -75.61
C ASP A 57 20.55 -26.14 -75.00
N GLY A 58 20.69 -25.09 -75.82
CA GLY A 58 20.37 -23.73 -75.42
C GLY A 58 18.89 -23.52 -75.10
N TYR A 59 18.00 -24.17 -75.86
CA TYR A 59 16.55 -24.12 -75.63
C TYR A 59 16.16 -24.85 -74.34
N GLU A 60 16.69 -26.06 -74.10
CA GLU A 60 16.44 -26.79 -72.84
C GLU A 60 16.94 -26.00 -71.61
N ARG A 61 18.08 -25.31 -71.74
CA ARG A 61 18.60 -24.43 -70.68
C ARG A 61 17.66 -23.26 -70.39
N LEU A 62 17.09 -22.63 -71.42
CA LEU A 62 16.11 -21.55 -71.25
C LEU A 62 14.83 -22.04 -70.58
N LEU A 63 14.34 -23.23 -70.95
CA LEU A 63 13.19 -23.85 -70.28
C LEU A 63 13.47 -24.13 -68.81
N ALA A 64 14.63 -24.69 -68.48
CA ALA A 64 15.01 -24.96 -67.10
C ALA A 64 15.13 -23.67 -66.26
N GLN A 65 15.68 -22.60 -66.84
CA GLN A 65 15.75 -21.28 -66.18
C GLN A 65 14.36 -20.69 -65.95
N LEU A 66 13.45 -20.82 -66.92
CA LEU A 66 12.07 -20.36 -66.80
C LEU A 66 11.31 -21.12 -65.71
N ASP A 67 11.46 -22.44 -65.63
CA ASP A 67 10.81 -23.26 -64.61
C ASP A 67 11.35 -22.95 -63.21
N HIS A 68 12.67 -22.72 -63.08
CA HIS A 68 13.25 -22.26 -61.83
C HIS A 68 12.70 -20.89 -61.39
N LEU A 69 12.54 -19.94 -62.32
CA LEU A 69 11.99 -18.63 -62.02
C LEU A 69 10.52 -18.71 -61.59
N LYS A 70 9.70 -19.51 -62.30
CA LYS A 70 8.30 -19.75 -61.92
C LYS A 70 8.19 -20.34 -60.51
N PHE A 71 9.03 -21.33 -60.19
CA PHE A 71 9.06 -21.93 -58.87
C PHE A 71 9.48 -20.93 -57.79
N SER A 72 10.54 -20.13 -58.04
CA SER A 72 10.99 -19.07 -57.13
C SER A 72 9.88 -18.06 -56.83
N SER A 73 9.18 -17.60 -57.88
CA SER A 73 8.07 -16.65 -57.76
C SER A 73 6.89 -17.23 -56.97
N GLN A 74 6.52 -18.50 -57.22
CA GLN A 74 5.48 -19.19 -56.44
C GLN A 74 5.86 -19.31 -54.97
N MET A 75 7.10 -19.69 -54.66
CA MET A 75 7.59 -19.78 -53.29
C MET A 75 7.58 -18.42 -52.58
N SER A 76 7.97 -17.34 -53.27
CA SER A 76 7.91 -15.98 -52.71
C SER A 76 6.47 -15.57 -52.40
N ALA A 77 5.52 -15.84 -53.30
CA ALA A 77 4.10 -15.57 -53.05
C ALA A 77 3.56 -16.32 -51.82
N GLU A 78 3.91 -17.60 -51.64
CA GLU A 78 3.51 -18.36 -50.45
C GLU A 78 4.20 -17.84 -49.18
N ARG A 79 5.47 -17.44 -49.24
CA ARG A 79 6.17 -16.80 -48.10
C ARG A 79 5.50 -15.49 -47.70
N HIS A 80 5.11 -14.65 -48.66
CA HIS A 80 4.38 -13.42 -48.38
C HIS A 80 3.03 -13.70 -47.71
N ARG A 81 2.28 -14.70 -48.17
CA ARG A 81 1.02 -15.10 -47.52
C ARG A 81 1.23 -15.66 -46.11
N ALA A 82 2.29 -16.44 -45.90
CA ALA A 82 2.64 -16.95 -44.58
C ALA A 82 3.02 -15.81 -43.63
N SER A 83 3.86 -14.87 -44.09
CA SER A 83 4.27 -13.71 -43.32
C SER A 83 3.10 -12.79 -42.98
N ALA A 84 2.16 -12.58 -43.91
CA ALA A 84 0.95 -11.81 -43.62
C ALA A 84 0.11 -12.43 -42.49
N ARG A 85 -0.07 -13.76 -42.50
CA ARG A 85 -0.76 -14.49 -41.42
C ARG A 85 0.00 -14.40 -40.10
N GLU A 86 1.32 -14.55 -40.12
CA GLU A 86 2.15 -14.42 -38.92
C GLU A 86 2.03 -13.01 -38.31
N ILE A 87 1.97 -11.96 -39.12
CA ILE A 87 1.74 -10.59 -38.64
C ILE A 87 0.36 -10.46 -37.96
N GLU A 88 -0.69 -11.04 -38.54
CA GLU A 88 -2.03 -11.04 -37.94
C GLU A 88 -2.07 -11.79 -36.60
N GLU A 89 -1.45 -12.97 -36.53
CA GLU A 89 -1.35 -13.76 -35.31
C GLU A 89 -0.55 -13.03 -34.21
N LEU A 90 0.54 -12.35 -34.58
CA LEU A 90 1.32 -11.53 -33.65
C LEU A 90 0.52 -10.33 -33.13
N ASP A 91 -0.29 -9.68 -33.97
CA ASP A 91 -1.16 -8.58 -33.54
C ASP A 91 -2.22 -9.08 -32.54
N GLU A 92 -2.82 -10.25 -32.79
CA GLU A 92 -3.75 -10.87 -31.85
C GLU A 92 -3.08 -11.16 -30.48
N ILE A 93 -1.89 -11.75 -30.49
CA ILE A 93 -1.12 -12.01 -29.27
C ILE A 93 -0.81 -10.70 -28.53
N LEU A 94 -0.38 -9.66 -29.24
CA LEU A 94 -0.09 -8.35 -28.64
C LEU A 94 -1.34 -7.75 -27.98
N THR A 95 -2.48 -7.75 -28.67
CA THR A 95 -3.72 -7.21 -28.09
C THR A 95 -4.20 -8.03 -26.88
N ASN A 96 -3.97 -9.34 -26.86
CA ASN A 96 -4.27 -10.17 -25.70
C ASN A 96 -3.34 -9.85 -24.51
N MET A 97 -2.03 -9.72 -24.76
CA MET A 97 -1.06 -9.32 -23.75
C MET A 97 -1.39 -7.94 -23.16
N GLU A 98 -1.80 -6.98 -23.98
CA GLU A 98 -2.22 -5.65 -23.51
C GLU A 98 -3.44 -5.71 -22.59
N LYS A 99 -4.43 -6.56 -22.92
CA LYS A 99 -5.61 -6.79 -22.06
C LYS A 99 -5.22 -7.44 -20.73
N GLU A 100 -4.38 -8.46 -20.76
CA GLU A 100 -3.89 -9.12 -19.54
C GLU A 100 -3.13 -8.13 -18.66
N VAL A 101 -2.22 -7.33 -19.24
CA VAL A 101 -1.50 -6.28 -18.50
C VAL A 101 -2.45 -5.25 -17.90
N ALA A 102 -3.52 -4.87 -18.61
CA ALA A 102 -4.51 -3.94 -18.09
C ALA A 102 -5.29 -4.52 -16.90
N GLU A 103 -5.71 -5.79 -16.97
CA GLU A 103 -6.40 -6.45 -15.87
C GLU A 103 -5.47 -6.65 -14.66
N GLU A 104 -4.22 -7.05 -14.88
CA GLU A 104 -3.24 -7.22 -13.80
C GLU A 104 -2.98 -5.90 -13.07
N LYS A 105 -2.89 -4.78 -13.81
CA LYS A 105 -2.79 -3.44 -13.22
C LYS A 105 -3.99 -3.09 -12.34
N LYS A 106 -5.20 -3.49 -12.75
CA LYS A 106 -6.42 -3.28 -11.97
C LYS A 106 -6.41 -4.13 -10.69
N VAL A 107 -6.04 -5.41 -10.78
CA VAL A 107 -5.87 -6.28 -9.62
C VAL A 107 -4.84 -5.70 -8.64
N ILE A 108 -3.70 -5.21 -9.13
CA ILE A 108 -2.69 -4.55 -8.29
C ILE A 108 -3.27 -3.34 -7.55
N ALA A 109 -4.07 -2.51 -8.23
CA ALA A 109 -4.71 -1.35 -7.61
C ALA A 109 -5.70 -1.75 -6.49
N GLU A 110 -6.50 -2.79 -6.73
CA GLU A 110 -7.43 -3.35 -5.74
C GLU A 110 -6.67 -3.92 -4.52
N ARG A 111 -5.61 -4.71 -4.75
CA ARG A 111 -4.76 -5.24 -3.67
C ARG A 111 -4.09 -4.14 -2.86
N HIS A 112 -3.69 -3.04 -3.50
CA HIS A 112 -3.15 -1.88 -2.78
C HIS A 112 -4.19 -1.23 -1.86
N LEU A 113 -5.46 -1.17 -2.27
CA LEU A 113 -6.54 -0.66 -1.43
C LEU A 113 -6.80 -1.59 -0.24
N GLU A 114 -6.95 -2.90 -0.49
CA GLU A 114 -7.10 -3.91 0.55
C GLU A 114 -5.95 -3.85 1.57
N LEU A 115 -4.71 -3.69 1.11
CA LEU A 115 -3.55 -3.57 1.98
C LEU A 115 -3.62 -2.32 2.87
N LYS A 116 -4.07 -1.17 2.33
CA LYS A 116 -4.25 0.06 3.12
C LYS A 116 -5.31 -0.13 4.21
N GLU A 117 -6.41 -0.78 3.88
CA GLU A 117 -7.48 -1.08 4.83
C GLU A 117 -7.01 -2.06 5.91
N ALA A 118 -6.32 -3.13 5.54
CA ALA A 118 -5.73 -4.09 6.47
C ALA A 118 -4.72 -3.41 7.43
N LYS A 119 -3.88 -2.49 6.92
CA LYS A 119 -2.97 -1.69 7.75
C LYS A 119 -3.73 -0.82 8.75
N LYS A 120 -4.82 -0.17 8.33
CA LYS A 120 -5.68 0.63 9.22
C LYS A 120 -6.33 -0.24 10.30
N ALA A 121 -6.86 -1.41 9.93
CA ALA A 121 -7.43 -2.37 10.87
C ALA A 121 -6.40 -2.85 11.90
N ARG A 122 -5.18 -3.17 11.46
CA ARG A 122 -4.07 -3.55 12.35
C ARG A 122 -3.70 -2.42 13.31
N LEU A 123 -3.59 -1.18 12.83
CA LEU A 123 -3.29 -0.03 13.69
C LEU A 123 -4.38 0.18 14.74
N ASN A 124 -5.65 0.08 14.33
CA ASN A 124 -6.77 0.19 15.25
C ASN A 124 -6.74 -0.92 16.30
N LYS A 125 -6.48 -2.17 15.89
CA LYS A 125 -6.30 -3.30 16.82
C LYS A 125 -5.19 -3.02 17.84
N MET A 126 -4.03 -2.53 17.40
CA MET A 126 -2.94 -2.19 18.32
C MET A 126 -3.33 -1.08 19.32
N LYS A 127 -4.09 -0.07 18.88
CA LYS A 127 -4.61 0.98 19.77
C LYS A 127 -5.60 0.42 20.79
N TYR A 128 -6.51 -0.46 20.35
CA TYR A 128 -7.46 -1.12 21.25
C TYR A 128 -6.77 -2.06 22.22
N ASP A 129 -5.78 -2.83 21.79
CA ASP A 129 -4.99 -3.71 22.66
C ASP A 129 -4.23 -2.89 23.71
N ALA A 130 -3.64 -1.75 23.31
CA ALA A 130 -2.96 -0.84 24.23
C ALA A 130 -3.93 -0.24 25.28
N LEU A 131 -5.08 0.26 24.84
CA LEU A 131 -6.14 0.75 25.73
C LEU A 131 -6.66 -0.37 26.64
N GLY A 132 -6.84 -1.58 26.12
CA GLY A 132 -7.25 -2.76 26.87
C GLY A 132 -6.29 -3.08 27.99
N ARG A 133 -4.97 -3.06 27.73
CA ARG A 133 -3.94 -3.25 28.77
C ARG A 133 -4.04 -2.19 29.88
N ILE A 134 -4.25 -0.92 29.51
CA ILE A 134 -4.41 0.16 30.49
C ILE A 134 -5.67 -0.08 31.32
N ILE A 135 -6.80 -0.41 30.69
CA ILE A 135 -8.06 -0.70 31.37
C ILE A 135 -7.91 -1.91 32.31
N SER A 136 -7.20 -2.96 31.90
CA SER A 136 -6.94 -4.13 32.75
C SER A 136 -6.02 -3.83 33.93
N SER A 137 -5.19 -2.80 33.86
CA SER A 137 -4.35 -2.37 35.00
C SER A 137 -5.14 -1.60 36.07
N LEU A 138 -6.30 -1.04 35.70
CA LEU A 138 -7.15 -0.32 36.62
C LEU A 138 -7.98 -1.30 37.47
N PRO A 139 -8.27 -0.95 38.74
CA PRO A 139 -9.09 -1.80 39.59
C PRO A 139 -10.50 -1.94 39.01
N ASP A 140 -11.05 -3.14 39.14
CA ASP A 140 -12.39 -3.43 38.65
C ASP A 140 -13.40 -2.44 39.28
N ARG A 141 -14.25 -1.88 38.43
CA ARG A 141 -15.28 -0.90 38.81
C ARG A 141 -16.16 -1.46 39.92
N LYS A 142 -16.49 -2.76 39.87
CA LYS A 142 -17.33 -3.41 40.88
C LYS A 142 -16.67 -3.43 42.26
N ASN A 143 -15.36 -3.69 42.32
CA ASN A 143 -14.61 -3.68 43.57
C ASN A 143 -14.46 -2.27 44.12
N SER A 144 -14.19 -1.29 43.25
CA SER A 144 -14.12 0.13 43.63
C SER A 144 -15.46 0.63 44.20
N MET A 145 -16.59 0.23 43.59
CA MET A 145 -17.93 0.56 44.09
C MET A 145 -18.19 -0.03 45.48
N LYS A 146 -17.83 -1.30 45.73
CA LYS A 146 -17.96 -1.91 47.06
C LYS A 146 -17.11 -1.20 48.11
N GLN A 147 -15.90 -0.80 47.76
CA GLN A 147 -15.05 -0.03 48.66
C GLN A 147 -15.66 1.34 48.96
N LEU A 148 -16.25 1.99 47.95
CA LEU A 148 -16.97 3.26 48.12
C LEU A 148 -18.14 3.10 49.10
N GLU A 149 -19.01 2.10 48.89
CA GLU A 149 -20.15 1.82 49.78
C GLU A 149 -19.72 1.55 51.22
N ARG A 150 -18.63 0.80 51.40
CA ARG A 150 -18.05 0.55 52.72
C ARG A 150 -17.59 1.85 53.38
N ILE A 151 -16.81 2.67 52.68
CA ILE A 151 -16.31 3.94 53.21
C ILE A 151 -17.47 4.88 53.54
N GLU A 152 -18.51 4.93 52.69
CA GLU A 152 -19.72 5.71 52.98
C GLU A 152 -20.44 5.23 54.25
N GLY A 153 -20.51 3.91 54.47
CA GLY A 153 -21.03 3.31 55.70
C GLY A 153 -20.20 3.70 56.93
N ASP A 154 -18.87 3.62 56.82
CA ASP A 154 -17.95 4.00 57.89
C ASP A 154 -18.09 5.50 58.22
N ILE A 155 -18.20 6.36 57.21
CA ILE A 155 -18.44 7.81 57.39
C ILE A 155 -19.75 8.06 58.14
N LYS A 156 -20.84 7.39 57.77
CA LYS A 156 -22.13 7.52 58.46
C LYS A 156 -22.01 7.11 59.93
N THR A 157 -21.34 6.00 60.19
CA THR A 157 -21.14 5.48 61.55
C THR A 157 -20.31 6.43 62.40
N LEU A 158 -19.20 6.94 61.85
CA LEU A 158 -18.33 7.91 62.53
C LEU A 158 -19.06 9.24 62.81
N LYS A 159 -19.93 9.70 61.90
CA LYS A 159 -20.78 10.88 62.15
C LYS A 159 -21.71 10.68 63.34
N LEU A 160 -22.39 9.53 63.41
CA LEU A 160 -23.26 9.20 64.55
C LEU A 160 -22.49 9.12 65.87
N GLN A 161 -21.31 8.48 65.86
CA GLN A 161 -20.45 8.42 67.04
C GLN A 161 -19.96 9.81 67.48
N LYS A 162 -19.57 10.66 66.53
CA LYS A 162 -19.17 12.04 66.81
C LYS A 162 -20.32 12.83 67.44
N GLU A 163 -21.53 12.72 66.91
CA GLU A 163 -22.71 13.40 67.46
C GLU A 163 -23.04 12.90 68.89
N ALA A 164 -22.93 11.59 69.13
CA ALA A 164 -23.16 11.02 70.46
C ALA A 164 -22.11 11.51 71.48
N LEU A 165 -20.83 11.52 71.10
CA LEU A 165 -19.74 12.03 71.93
C LEU A 165 -19.88 13.54 72.19
N GLN A 166 -20.31 14.31 71.19
CA GLN A 166 -20.56 15.73 71.36
C GLN A 166 -21.68 15.98 72.39
N LYS A 167 -22.80 15.25 72.30
CA LYS A 167 -23.88 15.33 73.30
C LYS A 167 -23.37 15.01 74.72
N GLN A 168 -22.58 13.95 74.86
CA GLN A 168 -22.00 13.59 76.15
C GLN A 168 -21.06 14.67 76.68
N SER A 169 -20.28 15.30 75.81
CA SER A 169 -19.41 16.43 76.17
C SER A 169 -20.23 17.63 76.66
N ASP A 170 -21.28 18.00 75.92
CA ASP A 170 -22.15 19.13 76.26
C ASP A 170 -22.88 18.90 77.58
N GLU A 171 -23.34 17.67 77.86
CA GLU A 171 -23.92 17.28 79.15
C GLU A 171 -22.92 17.42 80.30
N ARG A 172 -21.69 16.95 80.11
CA ARG A 172 -20.63 17.10 81.11
C ARG A 172 -20.30 18.57 81.36
N GLU A 173 -20.26 19.40 80.32
CA GLU A 173 -20.05 20.84 80.45
C GLU A 173 -21.19 21.52 81.23
N LYS A 174 -22.44 21.09 81.02
CA LYS A 174 -23.59 21.55 81.82
C LYS A 174 -23.48 21.12 83.29
N HIS A 175 -23.12 19.85 83.56
CA HIS A 175 -22.92 19.37 84.93
C HIS A 175 -21.79 20.13 85.65
N LEU A 176 -20.67 20.39 84.96
CA LEU A 176 -19.55 21.17 85.50
C LEU A 176 -19.98 22.62 85.78
N ARG A 177 -20.73 23.25 84.89
CA ARG A 177 -21.29 24.59 85.13
C ARG A 177 -22.19 24.61 86.36
N LEU A 178 -23.09 23.63 86.52
CA LEU A 178 -23.94 23.50 87.69
C LEU A 178 -23.12 23.38 88.99
N LEU A 179 -22.10 22.50 89.00
CA LEU A 179 -21.22 22.30 90.14
C LEU A 179 -20.44 23.58 90.48
N LEU A 180 -19.98 24.32 89.46
CA LEU A 180 -19.28 25.58 89.64
C LEU A 180 -20.19 26.63 90.28
N THR A 181 -21.44 26.75 89.82
CA THR A 181 -22.44 27.65 90.42
C THR A 181 -22.73 27.27 91.86
N ALA A 182 -23.01 25.98 92.14
CA ALA A 182 -23.25 25.50 93.51
C ALA A 182 -22.06 25.77 94.43
N THR A 183 -20.83 25.63 93.95
CA THR A 183 -19.62 25.93 94.72
C THR A 183 -19.50 27.44 95.00
N HIS A 184 -19.83 28.29 94.02
CA HIS A 184 -19.86 29.74 94.22
C HIS A 184 -20.94 30.17 95.21
N GLU A 185 -22.14 29.60 95.12
CA GLU A 185 -23.23 29.84 96.07
C GLU A 185 -22.84 29.40 97.49
N LEU A 186 -22.21 28.22 97.62
CA LEU A 186 -21.75 27.73 98.90
C LEU A 186 -20.64 28.64 99.48
N LYS A 187 -19.69 29.06 98.66
CA LYS A 187 -18.68 30.07 99.06
C LYS A 187 -19.32 31.39 99.48
N TYR A 188 -20.37 31.83 98.78
CA TYR A 188 -21.10 33.05 99.10
C TYR A 188 -21.82 32.92 100.45
N LYS A 189 -22.51 31.79 100.69
CA LYS A 189 -23.14 31.50 101.99
C LYS A 189 -22.13 31.44 103.12
N PHE A 190 -21.02 30.72 102.97
CA PHE A 190 -19.98 30.67 103.99
C PHE A 190 -19.34 32.04 104.26
N ARG A 191 -19.14 32.87 103.22
CA ARG A 191 -18.66 34.24 103.40
C ARG A 191 -19.67 35.08 104.17
N LYS A 192 -20.95 34.99 103.81
CA LYS A 192 -22.02 35.73 104.47
C LYS A 192 -22.21 35.29 105.93
N GLU A 193 -22.17 33.98 106.22
CA GLU A 193 -22.23 33.46 107.59
C GLU A 193 -21.03 33.92 108.42
N LEU A 194 -19.84 34.10 107.80
CA LEU A 194 -18.67 34.66 108.46
C LEU A 194 -18.87 36.16 108.78
N GLU A 195 -19.38 36.94 107.83
CA GLU A 195 -19.71 38.36 108.02
C GLU A 195 -20.81 38.54 109.10
N ASP A 196 -21.89 37.75 109.03
CA ASP A 196 -22.99 37.76 110.01
C ASP A 196 -22.51 37.32 111.42
N TRP A 197 -21.50 36.44 111.53
CA TRP A 197 -20.89 36.05 112.81
C TRP A 197 -19.93 37.12 113.36
N GLU A 198 -19.17 37.80 112.50
CA GLU A 198 -18.29 38.92 112.89
C GLU A 198 -19.11 40.13 113.38
N ASP A 199 -20.26 40.40 112.77
CA ASP A 199 -21.20 41.44 113.22
C ASP A 199 -21.86 41.06 114.56
N ALA A 200 -22.23 39.79 114.77
CA ALA A 200 -22.83 39.31 116.02
C ALA A 200 -21.84 39.21 117.21
N VAL A 201 -20.53 39.24 116.95
CA VAL A 201 -19.47 39.28 117.98
C VAL A 201 -19.03 40.72 118.29
N SER A 202 -19.45 41.69 117.48
CA SER A 202 -19.12 43.11 117.63
C SER A 202 -20.20 43.97 118.33
N ASP A 203 -21.37 43.38 118.63
CA ASP A 203 -22.43 43.91 119.52
C ASP A 203 -22.38 43.25 120.91
#